data_AF-A0A2D0S747-F1
#
_entry.id   AF-A0A2D0S747-F1
#
_cell.length_a   1.000
_cell.length_b   1.000
_cell.length_c   1.000
_cell.angle_alpha   90.00
_cell.angle_beta   90.00
_cell.angle_gamma   90.00
#
_symmetry.space_group_name_H-M   'P 1'
#
loop_
_entity.id
_entity.type
_entity.pdbx_description
1 polymer ?
#
loop_
_entity_poly.entity_id
_entity_poly.type
_entity_poly.pdbx_seq_one_letter_code
_entity_poly.pdbx_strand_id
1 'polypeptide(L)'
;MDIGSLESCPPKVRILLWADLHYSDAEEITKTESIPDISRILCQALHIEAPDPQQGIVLELYTNTVLFCRQKKFNKEQTSVLLSIIKNVHQLNTETPLNNMDQCFTYCSELVLCHSVRRPPFSIDLFNSEQVTEIMKYFINTYMRHYLLYKYVFTPEIHLDLSLSYIGMPEELTTEQLQTSEAENETENEAIGANEQEMASTEILPTETEASKQDLSPKGELRTIVQKEVKEEVMRLTAHLEKCLQESTDQLNTALTALETRLQPKK
;
A
#
# COMPACT_ATOMS: atom_id res chain seq x y z
N MET A 1 -5.98 27.90 -5.96
CA MET A 1 -5.67 27.35 -4.63
C MET A 1 -4.41 26.55 -4.81
N ASP A 2 -3.28 27.13 -4.43
CA ASP A 2 -1.98 26.47 -4.48
C ASP A 2 -2.00 25.28 -3.53
N ILE A 3 -1.93 24.08 -4.09
CA ILE A 3 -1.50 22.88 -3.36
C ILE A 3 0.02 22.97 -3.31
N GLY A 4 0.50 24.01 -2.62
CA GLY A 4 1.92 24.28 -2.40
C GLY A 4 2.39 23.45 -1.21
N SER A 5 3.22 22.45 -1.50
CA SER A 5 4.20 21.89 -0.57
C SER A 5 3.70 21.62 0.85
N LEU A 6 2.89 20.57 1.03
CA LEU A 6 2.86 19.86 2.31
C LEU A 6 4.13 18.97 2.46
N GLU A 7 5.29 19.48 2.08
CA GLU A 7 6.56 18.90 2.48
C GLU A 7 6.79 19.36 3.92
N SER A 8 6.38 18.53 4.87
CA SER A 8 6.80 18.67 6.26
C SER A 8 8.33 18.71 6.28
N CYS A 9 8.89 19.88 6.55
CA CYS A 9 10.33 20.05 6.70
C CYS A 9 10.80 19.10 7.82
N PRO A 10 11.85 18.29 7.60
CA PRO A 10 12.29 17.35 8.61
C PRO A 10 12.65 18.08 9.92
N PRO A 11 12.44 17.43 11.08
CA PRO A 11 12.74 18.04 12.37
C PRO A 11 14.20 18.48 12.45
N LYS A 12 14.43 19.63 13.08
CA LYS A 12 15.76 20.22 13.18
C LYS A 12 16.70 19.28 13.94
N VAL A 13 17.79 18.89 13.30
CA VAL A 13 18.85 18.05 13.86
C VAL A 13 19.45 18.69 15.12
N ARG A 14 19.59 17.88 16.17
CA ARG A 14 20.18 18.26 17.47
C ARG A 14 21.09 17.15 17.96
N ILE A 15 21.94 17.48 18.93
CA ILE A 15 22.80 16.50 19.60
C ILE A 15 21.92 15.61 20.51
N LEU A 16 21.92 14.30 20.27
CA LEU A 16 21.10 13.30 20.97
C LEU A 16 21.82 12.53 22.09
N LEU A 17 22.91 13.08 22.64
CA LEU A 17 23.67 12.39 23.68
C LEU A 17 22.86 12.31 24.98
N TRP A 18 22.60 11.09 25.46
CA TRP A 18 21.76 10.80 26.64
C TRP A 18 20.31 11.29 26.54
N ALA A 19 19.79 11.47 25.33
CA ALA A 19 18.44 12.00 25.12
C ALA A 19 17.35 11.00 25.53
N ASP A 20 17.48 9.74 25.11
CA ASP A 20 16.47 8.70 25.35
C ASP A 20 16.95 7.58 26.29
N LEU A 21 18.25 7.28 26.24
CA LEU A 21 18.87 6.26 27.09
C LEU A 21 19.80 6.96 28.07
N HIS A 22 19.51 6.89 29.37
CA HIS A 22 20.35 7.49 30.40
C HIS A 22 21.67 6.74 30.57
N TYR A 23 22.63 7.42 31.22
CA TYR A 23 23.95 6.87 31.49
C TYR A 23 23.90 5.56 32.30
N SER A 24 23.02 5.48 33.31
CA SER A 24 22.81 4.28 34.12
C SER A 24 22.43 3.07 33.27
N ASP A 25 21.48 3.27 32.37
CA ASP A 25 20.84 2.20 31.60
C ASP A 25 21.80 1.71 30.52
N ALA A 26 22.52 2.63 29.87
CA ALA A 26 23.58 2.29 28.91
C ALA A 26 24.72 1.51 29.56
N GLU A 27 25.07 1.84 30.81
CA GLU A 27 26.09 1.10 31.56
C GLU A 27 25.59 -0.31 31.93
N GLU A 28 24.33 -0.46 32.32
CA GLU A 28 23.72 -1.76 32.63
C GLU A 28 23.62 -2.65 31.38
N ILE A 29 23.20 -2.08 30.24
CA ILE A 29 23.18 -2.76 28.93
C ILE A 29 24.58 -3.24 28.56
N THR A 30 25.61 -2.43 28.80
CA THR A 30 27.01 -2.80 28.49
C THR A 30 27.45 -4.01 29.31
N LYS A 31 27.06 -4.08 30.59
CA LYS A 31 27.40 -5.18 31.53
C LYS A 31 26.62 -6.48 31.25
N THR A 32 25.45 -6.37 30.64
CA THR A 32 24.51 -7.49 30.49
C THR A 32 24.76 -8.25 29.18
N GLU A 33 25.06 -9.54 29.24
CA GLU A 33 25.31 -10.36 28.03
C GLU A 33 24.03 -10.97 27.43
N SER A 34 23.02 -11.18 28.27
CA SER A 34 21.77 -11.85 27.94
C SER A 34 20.81 -10.94 27.15
N ILE A 35 20.36 -11.40 25.98
CA ILE A 35 19.39 -10.71 25.12
C ILE A 35 18.08 -10.36 25.86
N PRO A 36 17.41 -11.28 26.58
CA PRO A 36 16.16 -10.94 27.26
C PRO A 36 16.36 -9.88 28.36
N ASP A 37 17.52 -9.84 29.01
CA ASP A 37 17.82 -8.83 30.02
C ASP A 37 18.07 -7.45 29.40
N ILE A 38 18.71 -7.39 28.23
CA ILE A 38 18.83 -6.14 27.44
C ILE A 38 17.45 -5.61 27.08
N SER A 39 16.56 -6.47 26.57
CA SER A 39 15.18 -6.09 26.24
C SER A 39 14.44 -5.57 27.48
N ARG A 40 14.61 -6.19 28.66
CA ARG A 40 14.01 -5.74 29.91
C ARG A 40 14.47 -4.33 30.31
N ILE A 41 15.78 -4.06 30.21
CA ILE A 41 16.34 -2.73 30.52
C ILE A 41 15.81 -1.69 29.52
N LEU A 42 15.74 -2.04 28.23
CA LEU A 42 15.19 -1.15 27.19
C LEU A 42 13.70 -0.85 27.42
N CYS A 43 12.89 -1.84 27.83
CA CYS A 43 11.49 -1.60 28.18
C CYS A 43 11.35 -0.59 29.31
N GLN A 44 12.20 -0.70 30.35
CA GLN A 44 12.19 0.23 31.48
C GLN A 44 12.65 1.63 31.06
N ALA A 45 13.77 1.72 30.33
CA ALA A 45 14.33 2.99 29.90
C ALA A 45 13.41 3.76 28.95
N LEU A 46 12.79 3.07 27.99
CA LEU A 46 11.98 3.68 26.93
C LEU A 46 10.48 3.65 27.20
N HIS A 47 10.07 3.15 28.38
CA HIS A 47 8.68 3.10 28.84
C HIS A 47 7.76 2.35 27.86
N ILE A 48 8.22 1.19 27.42
CA ILE A 48 7.49 0.29 26.51
C ILE A 48 6.55 -0.59 27.36
N GLU A 49 5.25 -0.39 27.22
CA GLU A 49 4.17 -1.13 27.87
C GLU A 49 3.89 -2.47 27.16
N ALA A 50 4.06 -3.58 27.88
CA ALA A 50 3.68 -4.92 27.42
C ALA A 50 2.20 -5.16 27.77
N PRO A 51 1.29 -5.24 26.78
CA PRO A 51 1.33 -6.34 25.80
C PRO A 51 1.00 -5.93 24.36
N ASP A 52 1.30 -4.69 23.93
CA ASP A 52 1.01 -4.26 22.57
C ASP A 52 1.98 -4.92 21.56
N PRO A 53 1.48 -5.67 20.54
CA PRO A 53 2.35 -6.28 19.52
C PRO A 53 3.19 -5.24 18.75
N GLN A 54 2.69 -4.02 18.56
CA GLN A 54 3.45 -2.94 17.90
C GLN A 54 4.68 -2.58 18.72
N GLN A 55 4.52 -2.48 20.04
CA GLN A 55 5.60 -2.22 20.98
C GLN A 55 6.64 -3.35 21.03
N GLY A 56 6.22 -4.60 20.80
CA GLY A 56 7.16 -5.72 20.62
C GLY A 56 8.08 -5.54 19.41
N ILE A 57 7.55 -5.06 18.29
CA ILE A 57 8.32 -4.79 17.06
C ILE A 57 9.33 -3.64 17.29
N VAL A 58 8.89 -2.57 17.99
CA VAL A 58 9.78 -1.45 18.37
C VAL A 58 10.90 -1.92 19.29
N LEU A 59 10.57 -2.74 20.29
CA LEU A 59 11.55 -3.31 21.21
C LEU A 59 12.58 -4.16 20.48
N GLU A 60 12.15 -5.01 19.54
CA GLU A 60 13.04 -5.82 18.73
C GLU A 60 13.99 -4.95 17.87
N LEU A 61 13.49 -3.86 17.29
CA LEU A 61 14.33 -2.89 16.57
C LEU A 61 15.43 -2.30 17.47
N TYR A 62 15.08 -1.91 18.69
CA TYR A 62 16.02 -1.35 19.66
C TYR A 62 17.04 -2.37 20.15
N THR A 63 16.59 -3.58 20.51
CA THR A 63 17.48 -4.68 20.92
C THR A 63 18.46 -5.01 19.80
N ASN A 64 18.00 -5.12 18.54
CA ASN A 64 18.87 -5.35 17.40
C ASN A 64 19.89 -4.23 17.17
N THR A 65 19.51 -2.97 17.45
CA THR A 65 20.42 -1.81 17.36
C THR A 65 21.53 -1.91 18.40
N VAL A 66 21.19 -2.30 19.64
CA VAL A 66 22.16 -2.52 20.71
C VAL A 66 23.10 -3.68 20.39
N LEU A 67 22.58 -4.78 19.85
CA LEU A 67 23.38 -5.94 19.44
C LEU A 67 24.37 -5.56 18.33
N PHE A 68 23.94 -4.74 17.36
CA PHE A 68 24.84 -4.19 16.35
C PHE A 68 25.96 -3.34 16.96
N CYS A 69 25.63 -2.43 17.88
CA CYS A 69 26.62 -1.62 18.60
C CYS A 69 27.66 -2.50 19.31
N ARG A 70 27.20 -3.59 19.96
CA ARG A 70 28.09 -4.56 20.62
C ARG A 70 28.98 -5.30 19.63
N GLN A 71 28.44 -5.76 18.50
CA GLN A 71 29.22 -6.42 17.46
C GLN A 71 30.33 -5.52 16.90
N LYS A 72 30.05 -4.23 16.75
CA LYS A 72 31.00 -3.21 16.28
C LYS A 72 31.85 -2.58 17.39
N LYS A 73 31.70 -3.02 18.64
CA LYS A 73 32.42 -2.54 19.84
C LYS A 73 32.29 -1.02 20.06
N PHE A 74 31.08 -0.50 19.90
CA PHE A 74 30.80 0.92 20.16
C PHE A 74 30.82 1.23 21.66
N ASN A 75 31.20 2.47 21.99
CA ASN A 75 31.16 2.99 23.36
C ASN A 75 29.72 3.20 23.84
N LYS A 76 29.51 3.27 25.15
CA LYS A 76 28.19 3.57 25.76
C LYS A 76 27.53 4.83 25.21
N GLU A 77 28.30 5.89 24.98
CA GLU A 77 27.84 7.16 24.41
C GLU A 77 27.37 6.98 22.97
N GLN A 78 28.13 6.22 22.18
CA GLN A 78 27.81 5.89 20.79
C GLN A 78 26.54 5.03 20.70
N THR A 79 26.39 4.05 21.58
CA THR A 79 25.19 3.20 21.66
C THR A 79 23.95 4.02 22.02
N SER A 80 24.05 4.89 23.03
CA SER A 80 22.97 5.80 23.44
C SER A 80 22.54 6.68 22.26
N VAL A 81 23.50 7.33 21.60
CA VAL A 81 23.23 8.19 20.44
C VAL A 81 22.63 7.42 19.27
N LEU A 82 23.18 6.27 18.89
CA LEU A 82 22.66 5.51 17.75
C LEU A 82 21.23 5.04 18.00
N LEU A 83 20.94 4.60 19.22
CA LEU A 83 19.58 4.21 19.61
C LEU A 83 18.61 5.39 19.48
N SER A 84 19.01 6.57 19.98
CA SER A 84 18.23 7.80 19.84
C SER A 84 18.03 8.20 18.36
N ILE A 85 19.05 8.06 17.50
CA ILE A 85 18.92 8.33 16.06
C ILE A 85 17.84 7.43 15.45
N ILE A 86 17.92 6.12 15.68
CA ILE A 86 16.94 5.16 15.15
C ILE A 86 15.54 5.43 15.68
N LYS A 87 15.39 5.77 16.96
CA LYS A 87 14.10 6.16 17.55
C LYS A 87 13.51 7.40 16.88
N ASN A 88 14.31 8.46 16.71
CA ASN A 88 13.86 9.70 16.07
C ASN A 88 13.48 9.49 14.59
N VAL A 89 14.24 8.68 13.87
CA VAL A 89 13.91 8.31 12.48
C VAL A 89 12.64 7.47 12.42
N HIS A 90 12.45 6.54 13.35
CA HIS A 90 11.23 5.75 13.44
C HIS A 90 10.02 6.61 13.75
N GLN A 91 10.13 7.55 14.69
CA GLN A 91 9.07 8.51 14.98
C GLN A 91 8.73 9.35 13.74
N LEU A 92 9.73 9.89 13.04
CA LEU A 92 9.48 10.64 11.79
C LEU A 92 8.77 9.76 10.74
N ASN A 93 9.15 8.48 10.64
CA ASN A 93 8.47 7.55 9.76
C ASN A 93 7.00 7.36 10.18
N THR A 94 6.68 7.21 11.46
CA THR A 94 5.30 6.93 11.89
C THR A 94 4.40 8.17 12.00
N GLU A 95 4.97 9.38 12.00
CA GLU A 95 4.23 10.66 12.10
C GLU A 95 3.29 10.96 10.92
N THR A 96 3.52 10.34 9.75
CA THR A 96 2.70 10.57 8.55
C THR A 96 2.28 9.24 7.92
N PRO A 97 1.05 9.09 7.40
CA PRO A 97 0.69 7.92 6.60
C PRO A 97 1.35 7.93 5.21
N LEU A 98 1.87 9.08 4.77
CA LEU A 98 2.45 9.25 3.45
C LEU A 98 3.86 8.64 3.37
N ASN A 99 4.28 8.32 2.15
CA ASN A 99 5.63 7.85 1.90
C ASN A 99 6.64 8.99 2.16
N ASN A 100 7.51 8.82 3.16
CA ASN A 100 8.56 9.76 3.54
C ASN A 100 9.95 9.09 3.61
N MET A 101 10.16 8.05 2.80
CA MET A 101 11.43 7.29 2.76
C MET A 101 12.67 8.17 2.58
N ASP A 102 12.64 9.09 1.60
CA ASP A 102 13.76 10.00 1.32
C ASP A 102 14.03 10.96 2.48
N GLN A 103 12.96 11.42 3.16
CA GLN A 103 13.07 12.28 4.33
C GLN A 103 13.70 11.53 5.50
N CYS A 104 13.26 10.30 5.77
CA CYS A 104 13.84 9.46 6.82
C CYS A 104 15.31 9.13 6.55
N PHE A 105 15.68 8.85 5.29
CA PHE A 105 17.07 8.61 4.91
C PHE A 105 17.94 9.86 5.07
N THR A 106 17.45 11.01 4.61
CA THR A 106 18.14 12.30 4.73
C THR A 106 18.31 12.67 6.20
N TYR A 107 17.25 12.57 7.00
CA TYR A 107 17.27 12.88 8.42
C TYR A 107 18.24 11.98 9.20
N CYS A 108 18.26 10.67 8.91
CA CYS A 108 19.25 9.75 9.48
C CYS A 108 20.69 10.16 9.11
N SER A 109 20.92 10.48 7.83
CA SER A 109 22.24 10.90 7.33
C SER A 109 22.72 12.19 8.00
N GLU A 110 21.85 13.17 8.17
CA GLU A 110 22.17 14.43 8.84
C GLU A 110 22.41 14.24 10.35
N LEU A 111 21.63 13.39 11.02
CA LEU A 111 21.84 13.03 12.42
C LEU A 111 23.19 12.34 12.62
N VAL A 112 23.52 11.35 11.79
CA VAL A 112 24.82 10.67 11.86
C VAL A 112 25.95 11.67 11.60
N LEU A 113 25.81 12.57 10.62
CA LEU A 113 26.81 13.59 10.34
C LEU A 113 26.99 14.58 11.50
N CYS A 114 25.90 14.98 12.17
CA CYS A 114 25.91 15.80 13.38
C CYS A 114 26.72 15.16 14.51
N HIS A 115 26.77 13.83 14.56
CA HIS A 115 27.55 13.08 15.54
C HIS A 115 28.93 12.62 15.06
N SER A 116 29.36 13.06 13.88
CA SER A 116 30.64 12.66 13.26
C SER A 116 31.58 13.83 12.97
N VAL A 117 31.14 15.07 13.18
CA VAL A 117 31.91 16.27 12.85
C VAL A 117 32.02 17.17 14.06
N ARG A 118 33.22 17.66 14.35
CA ARG A 118 33.47 18.56 15.48
C ARG A 118 33.12 20.02 15.16
N ARG A 119 31.89 20.47 15.48
CA ARG A 119 31.49 21.89 15.48
C ARG A 119 30.53 22.23 16.64
N PRO A 120 31.05 22.40 17.87
CA PRO A 120 30.25 22.91 18.98
C PRO A 120 29.65 24.30 18.64
N PRO A 121 28.39 24.61 19.04
CA PRO A 121 27.43 23.81 19.81
C PRO A 121 26.54 22.88 18.98
N PHE A 122 26.73 22.79 17.66
CA PHE A 122 25.78 22.14 16.75
C PHE A 122 26.07 20.66 16.51
N SER A 123 27.33 20.24 16.58
CA SER A 123 27.75 18.88 16.26
C SER A 123 28.88 18.42 17.16
N ILE A 124 28.98 17.10 17.35
CA ILE A 124 29.98 16.43 18.19
C ILE A 124 30.72 15.36 17.39
N ASP A 125 31.93 15.06 17.83
CA ASP A 125 32.83 14.08 17.19
C ASP A 125 32.78 12.76 17.98
N LEU A 126 31.73 11.97 17.75
CA LEU A 126 31.54 10.66 18.38
C LEU A 126 31.85 9.50 17.44
N PHE A 127 31.46 9.60 16.17
CA PHE A 127 31.67 8.54 15.19
C PHE A 127 32.80 8.90 14.23
N ASN A 128 33.67 7.92 13.98
CA ASN A 128 34.68 8.03 12.94
C ASN A 128 34.11 7.65 11.55
N SER A 129 34.83 7.99 10.49
CA SER A 129 34.35 7.80 9.11
C SER A 129 34.00 6.34 8.76
N GLU A 130 34.71 5.37 9.33
CA GLU A 130 34.43 3.95 9.14
C GLU A 130 33.14 3.54 9.86
N GLN A 131 32.97 3.96 11.11
CA GLN A 131 31.75 3.72 11.90
C GLN A 131 30.52 4.34 11.22
N VAL A 132 30.63 5.54 10.66
CA VAL A 132 29.54 6.18 9.90
C VAL A 132 29.09 5.31 8.74
N THR A 133 30.04 4.77 7.97
CA THR A 133 29.74 3.91 6.82
C THR A 133 29.04 2.63 7.27
N GLU A 134 29.52 2.01 8.35
CA GLU A 134 28.91 0.81 8.93
C GLU A 134 27.51 1.07 9.49
N ILE A 135 27.29 2.21 10.15
CA ILE A 135 25.98 2.63 10.67
C ILE A 135 25.00 2.82 9.52
N MET A 136 25.38 3.55 8.47
CA MET A 136 24.52 3.77 7.31
C MET A 136 24.21 2.45 6.59
N LYS A 137 25.20 1.57 6.43
CA LYS A 137 25.00 0.25 5.84
C LYS A 137 24.05 -0.60 6.69
N TYR A 138 24.20 -0.59 8.01
CA TYR A 138 23.28 -1.27 8.93
C TYR A 138 21.87 -0.73 8.75
N PHE A 139 21.69 0.59 8.87
CA PHE A 139 20.41 1.27 8.75
C PHE A 139 19.68 0.97 7.43
N ILE A 140 20.40 0.99 6.30
CA ILE A 140 19.83 0.65 5.00
C ILE A 140 19.36 -0.81 4.96
N ASN A 141 20.18 -1.73 5.48
CA ASN A 141 19.91 -3.15 5.38
C ASN A 141 18.88 -3.68 6.38
N THR A 142 18.72 -3.02 7.54
CA THR A 142 17.79 -3.44 8.58
C THR A 142 16.54 -2.59 8.60
N TYR A 143 16.67 -1.26 8.74
CA TYR A 143 15.52 -0.39 8.90
C TYR A 143 14.86 -0.07 7.55
N MET A 144 15.61 0.47 6.59
CA MET A 144 15.05 0.90 5.30
C MET A 144 14.55 -0.27 4.45
N ARG A 145 15.23 -1.42 4.51
CA ARG A 145 14.76 -2.66 3.86
C ARG A 145 13.34 -3.05 4.32
N HIS A 146 13.00 -2.83 5.58
CA HIS A 146 11.69 -3.12 6.16
C HIS A 146 10.82 -1.87 6.33
N TYR A 147 11.09 -0.81 5.58
CA TYR A 147 10.36 0.46 5.68
C TYR A 147 8.84 0.28 5.54
N LEU A 148 8.40 -0.51 4.56
CA LEU A 148 6.97 -0.77 4.33
C LEU A 148 6.31 -1.54 5.47
N LEU A 149 7.04 -2.43 6.15
CA LEU A 149 6.54 -3.14 7.33
C LEU A 149 6.25 -2.16 8.46
N TYR A 150 7.19 -1.26 8.75
CA TYR A 150 6.99 -0.23 9.77
C TYR A 150 5.85 0.73 9.38
N LYS A 151 5.72 1.11 8.10
CA LYS A 151 4.56 1.90 7.69
C LYS A 151 3.26 1.16 7.92
N TYR A 152 3.17 -0.09 7.49
CA TYR A 152 1.95 -0.86 7.60
C TYR A 152 1.49 -1.04 9.06
N VAL A 153 2.41 -1.36 9.96
CA VAL A 153 2.09 -1.63 11.37
C VAL A 153 1.72 -0.36 12.14
N PHE A 154 2.39 0.75 11.88
CA PHE A 154 2.28 1.97 12.70
C PHE A 154 1.47 3.09 12.07
N THR A 155 0.97 2.92 10.83
CA THR A 155 0.08 3.91 10.20
C THR A 155 -1.34 3.69 10.73
N PRO A 156 -1.96 4.71 11.37
CA PRO A 156 -3.36 4.59 11.78
C PRO A 156 -4.28 4.54 10.55
N GLU A 157 -5.27 3.67 10.58
CA GLU A 157 -6.29 3.60 9.52
C GLU A 157 -7.22 4.82 9.62
N ILE A 158 -7.19 5.67 8.59
CA ILE A 158 -8.08 6.83 8.49
C ILE A 158 -9.28 6.44 7.62
N HIS A 159 -10.44 6.27 8.24
CA HIS A 159 -11.71 6.06 7.54
C HIS A 159 -12.39 7.40 7.31
N LEU A 160 -12.71 7.71 6.05
CA LEU A 160 -13.52 8.89 5.70
C LEU A 160 -14.97 8.46 5.52
N ASP A 161 -15.82 8.81 6.48
CA ASP A 161 -17.27 8.62 6.36
C ASP A 161 -17.90 9.82 5.63
N LEU A 162 -18.35 9.59 4.40
CA LEU A 162 -18.96 10.61 3.54
C LEU A 162 -20.47 10.44 3.54
N SER A 163 -21.18 11.33 4.24
CA SER A 163 -22.62 11.48 4.11
C SER A 163 -22.95 12.59 3.10
N LEU A 164 -23.48 12.22 1.93
CA LEU A 164 -23.87 13.18 0.90
C LEU A 164 -25.39 13.42 0.95
N SER A 165 -25.81 14.63 1.30
CA SER A 165 -27.20 15.07 1.15
C SER A 165 -27.35 15.91 -0.11
N TYR A 166 -28.15 15.45 -1.08
CA TYR A 166 -28.44 16.20 -2.29
C TYR A 166 -29.66 17.10 -2.08
N ILE A 167 -29.50 18.41 -2.25
CA ILE A 167 -30.62 19.36 -2.19
C ILE A 167 -31.38 19.27 -3.52
N GLY A 168 -32.66 18.88 -3.47
CA GLY A 168 -33.55 18.83 -4.65
C GLY A 168 -33.94 17.43 -5.13
N MET A 169 -33.56 16.36 -4.42
CA MET A 169 -34.12 15.03 -4.64
C MET A 169 -35.47 14.91 -3.92
N PRO A 170 -36.52 14.34 -4.57
CA PRO A 170 -37.74 13.95 -3.86
C PRO A 170 -37.38 12.99 -2.73
N GLU A 171 -37.91 13.28 -1.54
CA GLU A 171 -37.64 12.54 -0.32
C GLU A 171 -38.40 11.20 -0.35
N GLU A 172 -37.88 10.21 -1.06
CA GLU A 172 -38.32 8.81 -0.97
C GLU A 172 -37.11 7.89 -1.06
N LEU A 173 -36.71 7.37 0.09
CA LEU A 173 -36.56 5.96 0.43
C LEU A 173 -35.66 5.87 1.66
N THR A 174 -36.30 5.87 2.83
CA THR A 174 -35.69 5.53 4.11
C THR A 174 -35.05 4.14 4.02
N THR A 175 -33.88 4.04 4.64
CA THR A 175 -32.93 2.92 4.74
C THR A 175 -33.47 1.63 5.39
N GLU A 176 -34.79 1.45 5.49
CA GLU A 176 -35.41 0.27 6.11
C GLU A 176 -35.76 -0.84 5.10
N GLN A 177 -35.70 -0.59 3.78
CA GLN A 177 -36.12 -1.56 2.76
C GLN A 177 -34.98 -2.40 2.14
N LEU A 178 -33.71 -2.13 2.47
CA LEU A 178 -32.58 -2.91 1.96
C LEU A 178 -32.16 -4.07 2.89
N GLN A 179 -32.74 -4.20 4.08
CA GLN A 179 -32.36 -5.24 5.05
C GLN A 179 -33.23 -6.52 4.99
N THR A 180 -34.23 -6.60 4.11
CA THR A 180 -35.14 -7.77 4.06
C THR A 180 -34.81 -8.77 2.93
N SER A 181 -33.92 -8.43 1.98
CA SER A 181 -33.63 -9.32 0.84
C SER A 181 -32.37 -10.16 0.96
N GLU A 182 -31.52 -9.96 1.98
CA GLU A 182 -30.25 -10.68 2.12
C GLU A 182 -30.27 -11.79 3.19
N ALA A 183 -31.40 -12.01 3.88
CA ALA A 183 -31.46 -12.93 5.02
C ALA A 183 -31.96 -14.37 4.73
N GLU A 184 -32.20 -14.76 3.46
CA GLU A 184 -32.80 -16.08 3.15
C GLU A 184 -31.93 -17.05 2.34
N ASN A 185 -30.66 -16.76 2.02
CA ASN A 185 -29.83 -17.67 1.21
C ASN A 185 -28.43 -17.95 1.76
N GLU A 186 -28.29 -18.24 3.06
CA GLU A 186 -27.05 -18.81 3.60
C GLU A 186 -27.31 -19.93 4.62
N THR A 187 -27.73 -21.10 4.12
CA THR A 187 -27.41 -22.38 4.77
C THR A 187 -27.18 -23.44 3.70
N GLU A 188 -26.12 -24.23 3.91
CA GLU A 188 -25.67 -25.40 3.14
C GLU A 188 -24.67 -25.15 1.98
N ASN A 189 -23.37 -25.08 2.30
CA ASN A 189 -22.53 -26.29 2.34
C ASN A 189 -21.05 -25.97 2.58
N GLU A 190 -20.50 -26.59 3.63
CA GLU A 190 -19.06 -26.79 3.76
C GLU A 190 -18.59 -27.90 2.78
N ALA A 191 -17.33 -27.73 2.36
CA ALA A 191 -16.31 -28.77 2.18
C ALA A 191 -15.97 -29.27 0.75
N ILE A 192 -14.64 -29.23 0.52
CA ILE A 192 -13.79 -30.10 -0.32
C ILE A 192 -13.53 -29.63 -1.77
N GLY A 193 -12.38 -28.96 -1.95
CA GLY A 193 -11.17 -29.53 -2.56
C GLY A 193 -11.21 -30.20 -3.95
N ALA A 194 -10.29 -29.70 -4.79
CA ALA A 194 -9.52 -30.40 -5.84
C ALA A 194 -9.97 -30.27 -7.31
N ASN A 195 -9.11 -29.53 -8.04
CA ASN A 195 -8.46 -29.89 -9.29
C ASN A 195 -9.12 -29.61 -10.66
N GLU A 196 -8.25 -29.10 -11.53
CA GLU A 196 -8.17 -29.25 -13.01
C GLU A 196 -9.16 -28.56 -13.97
N GLN A 197 -8.54 -27.66 -14.75
CA GLN A 197 -8.53 -27.59 -16.22
C GLN A 197 -9.59 -26.77 -16.98
N GLU A 198 -8.99 -25.84 -17.71
CA GLU A 198 -9.44 -25.02 -18.83
C GLU A 198 -10.27 -25.72 -19.92
N MET A 199 -11.08 -24.86 -20.55
CA MET A 199 -11.54 -24.88 -21.95
C MET A 199 -12.55 -25.95 -22.38
N ALA A 200 -13.81 -25.50 -22.51
CA ALA A 200 -14.60 -25.82 -23.70
C ALA A 200 -15.70 -24.75 -23.91
N SER A 201 -15.68 -24.18 -25.11
CA SER A 201 -16.66 -23.29 -25.69
C SER A 201 -18.07 -23.88 -25.67
N THR A 202 -19.10 -23.07 -25.37
CA THR A 202 -20.47 -23.37 -25.83
C THR A 202 -21.24 -22.07 -26.06
N GLU A 203 -21.82 -22.02 -27.26
CA GLU A 203 -22.72 -21.04 -27.84
C GLU A 203 -23.78 -20.46 -26.89
N ILE A 204 -23.98 -19.14 -26.97
CA ILE A 204 -25.10 -18.45 -26.33
C ILE A 204 -26.24 -18.37 -27.35
N LEU A 205 -27.20 -19.29 -27.24
CA LEU A 205 -28.53 -19.17 -27.85
C LEU A 205 -29.45 -18.41 -26.86
N PRO A 206 -30.27 -17.44 -27.30
CA PRO A 206 -31.06 -16.63 -26.38
C PRO A 206 -32.25 -17.42 -25.84
N THR A 207 -32.30 -17.58 -24.51
CA THR A 207 -33.47 -18.12 -23.82
C THR A 207 -34.56 -17.05 -23.79
N GLU A 208 -35.59 -17.23 -24.60
CA GLU A 208 -36.90 -16.62 -24.38
C GLU A 208 -37.44 -17.16 -23.05
N THR A 209 -37.81 -16.28 -22.12
CA THR A 209 -38.62 -16.64 -20.96
C THR A 209 -39.88 -15.79 -20.98
N GLU A 210 -40.99 -16.53 -20.93
CA GLU A 210 -42.35 -16.10 -21.12
C GLU A 210 -42.83 -15.03 -20.14
N ALA A 211 -43.78 -14.24 -20.64
CA ALA A 211 -44.53 -13.23 -19.95
C ALA A 211 -45.43 -13.80 -18.84
N SER A 212 -45.60 -13.05 -17.75
CA SER A 212 -46.93 -12.56 -17.32
C SER A 212 -46.84 -11.80 -15.99
N LYS A 213 -47.12 -10.50 -16.04
CA LYS A 213 -48.06 -9.78 -15.16
C LYS A 213 -48.21 -8.36 -15.71
N GLN A 214 -49.40 -8.07 -16.20
CA GLN A 214 -49.83 -6.74 -16.61
C GLN A 214 -49.98 -5.88 -15.35
N ASP A 215 -49.02 -4.99 -15.11
CA ASP A 215 -49.24 -3.79 -14.31
C ASP A 215 -49.14 -2.58 -15.25
N LEU A 216 -50.26 -1.88 -15.40
CA LEU A 216 -50.36 -0.57 -16.01
C LEU A 216 -49.59 0.42 -15.13
N SER A 217 -48.27 0.45 -15.28
CA SER A 217 -47.36 1.36 -14.58
C SER A 217 -46.48 2.08 -15.61
N PRO A 218 -46.20 3.40 -15.46
CA PRO A 218 -45.34 4.16 -16.36
C PRO A 218 -43.97 3.52 -16.64
N LYS A 219 -43.48 2.66 -15.72
CA LYS A 219 -42.24 1.87 -15.89
C LYS A 219 -42.34 0.78 -16.96
N GLY A 220 -43.53 0.22 -17.20
CA GLY A 220 -43.76 -0.82 -18.22
C GLY A 220 -43.67 -0.28 -19.64
N GLU A 221 -44.21 0.92 -19.88
CA GLU A 221 -44.09 1.63 -21.16
C GLU A 221 -42.65 2.06 -21.43
N LEU A 222 -41.93 2.53 -20.42
CA LEU A 222 -40.52 2.89 -20.58
C LEU A 222 -39.65 1.67 -20.90
N ARG A 223 -39.93 0.52 -20.26
CA ARG A 223 -39.20 -0.73 -20.52
C ARG A 223 -39.41 -1.25 -21.95
N THR A 224 -40.63 -1.16 -22.47
CA THR A 224 -40.90 -1.57 -23.86
C THR A 224 -40.25 -0.64 -24.88
N ILE A 225 -40.20 0.67 -24.62
CA ILE A 225 -39.47 1.63 -25.46
C ILE A 225 -37.97 1.33 -25.45
N VAL A 226 -37.37 1.15 -24.27
CA VAL A 226 -35.94 0.83 -24.15
C VAL A 226 -35.60 -0.49 -24.86
N GLN A 227 -36.43 -1.52 -24.69
CA GLN A 227 -36.20 -2.82 -25.32
C GLN A 227 -36.32 -2.74 -26.85
N LYS A 228 -37.23 -1.91 -27.37
CA LYS A 228 -37.37 -1.67 -28.80
C LYS A 228 -36.15 -0.97 -29.37
N GLU A 229 -35.69 0.11 -28.73
CA GLU A 229 -34.55 0.90 -29.19
C GLU A 229 -33.25 0.08 -29.16
N VAL A 230 -33.02 -0.69 -28.09
CA VAL A 230 -31.87 -1.60 -27.99
C VAL A 230 -31.90 -2.64 -29.10
N LYS A 231 -33.06 -3.20 -29.42
CA LYS A 231 -33.20 -4.18 -30.51
C LYS A 231 -32.90 -3.56 -31.88
N GLU A 232 -33.37 -2.34 -32.13
CA GLU A 232 -33.10 -1.62 -33.38
C GLU A 232 -31.61 -1.27 -33.52
N GLU A 233 -30.97 -0.80 -32.46
CA GLU A 233 -29.53 -0.49 -32.46
C GLU A 233 -28.66 -1.75 -32.62
N VAL A 234 -29.02 -2.85 -31.97
CA VAL A 234 -28.32 -4.13 -32.16
C VAL A 234 -28.43 -4.60 -33.61
N MET A 235 -29.62 -4.55 -34.23
CA MET A 235 -29.78 -4.90 -35.64
C MET A 235 -28.98 -3.99 -36.58
N ARG A 236 -28.93 -2.69 -36.28
CA ARG A 236 -28.16 -1.72 -37.06
C ARG A 236 -26.66 -2.00 -37.00
N LEU A 237 -26.14 -2.28 -35.80
CA LEU A 237 -24.73 -2.59 -35.59
C LEU A 237 -24.34 -3.93 -36.22
N THR A 238 -25.18 -4.96 -36.11
CA THR A 238 -24.89 -6.26 -36.75
C THR A 238 -24.86 -6.13 -38.27
N ALA A 239 -25.82 -5.42 -38.88
CA ALA A 239 -25.83 -5.18 -40.32
C ALA A 239 -24.62 -4.36 -40.80
N HIS A 240 -24.18 -3.38 -40.00
CA HIS A 240 -22.98 -2.60 -40.30
C HIS A 240 -21.71 -3.47 -40.24
N LEU A 241 -21.60 -4.32 -39.21
CA LEU A 241 -20.46 -5.21 -39.02
C LEU A 241 -20.37 -6.26 -40.13
N GLU A 242 -21.50 -6.84 -40.54
CA GLU A 242 -21.58 -7.78 -41.65
C GLU A 242 -21.15 -7.13 -42.98
N LYS A 243 -21.59 -5.89 -43.23
CA LYS A 243 -21.15 -5.11 -44.39
C LYS A 243 -19.63 -4.86 -44.38
N CYS A 244 -19.07 -4.46 -43.24
CA CYS A 244 -17.62 -4.23 -43.12
C CYS A 244 -16.82 -5.52 -43.34
N LEU A 245 -17.30 -6.65 -42.82
CA LEU A 245 -16.69 -7.95 -43.07
C LEU A 245 -16.74 -8.32 -44.55
N GLN A 246 -17.88 -8.12 -45.20
CA GLN A 246 -18.03 -8.40 -46.63
C GLN A 246 -17.07 -7.54 -47.48
N GLU A 247 -17.01 -6.23 -47.21
CA GLU A 247 -16.07 -5.32 -47.89
C GLU A 247 -14.61 -5.76 -47.68
N SER A 248 -14.24 -6.19 -46.47
CA SER A 248 -12.91 -6.71 -46.20
C SER A 248 -12.63 -8.01 -46.97
N THR A 249 -13.60 -8.92 -47.09
CA THR A 249 -13.42 -10.15 -47.88
C THR A 249 -13.30 -9.87 -49.37
N ASP A 250 -14.06 -8.92 -49.89
CA ASP A 250 -14.01 -8.53 -51.31
C ASP A 250 -12.67 -7.84 -51.64
N GLN A 251 -12.15 -7.03 -50.72
CA GLN A 251 -10.81 -6.44 -50.84
C GLN A 251 -9.72 -7.52 -50.87
N LEU A 252 -9.79 -8.51 -49.98
CA LEU A 252 -8.84 -9.62 -49.95
C LEU A 252 -8.93 -10.47 -51.22
N ASN A 253 -10.13 -10.80 -51.70
CA ASN A 253 -10.33 -11.54 -52.94
C ASN A 253 -9.81 -10.77 -54.17
N THR A 254 -9.99 -9.45 -54.20
CA THR A 254 -9.46 -8.59 -55.26
C THR A 254 -7.92 -8.56 -55.22
N ALA A 255 -7.32 -8.47 -54.03
CA ALA A 255 -5.86 -8.53 -53.88
C ALA A 255 -5.29 -9.90 -54.30
N LEU A 256 -6.00 -11.00 -53.98
CA LEU A 256 -5.61 -12.35 -54.33
C LEU A 256 -5.65 -12.57 -55.85
N THR A 257 -6.72 -12.15 -56.52
CA THR A 257 -6.85 -12.22 -57.99
C THR A 257 -5.83 -11.31 -58.72
N ALA A 258 -5.49 -10.15 -58.15
CA ALA A 258 -4.42 -9.29 -58.67
C ALA A 258 -3.02 -9.94 -58.53
N LEU A 259 -2.79 -10.74 -57.48
CA LEU A 259 -1.57 -11.54 -57.34
C LEU A 259 -1.53 -12.72 -58.32
N GLU A 260 -2.65 -13.43 -58.50
CA GLU A 260 -2.75 -14.56 -59.42
C GLU A 260 -2.53 -14.13 -60.88
N THR A 261 -3.07 -12.98 -61.29
CA THR A 261 -2.83 -12.41 -62.63
C THR A 261 -1.38 -11.96 -62.85
N ARG A 262 -0.67 -11.55 -61.78
CA ARG A 262 0.78 -11.27 -61.82
C ARG A 262 1.65 -12.53 -61.93
N LEU A 263 1.13 -13.68 -61.47
CA LEU A 263 1.84 -14.97 -61.50
C LEU A 263 1.59 -15.77 -62.78
N GLN A 264 0.60 -15.40 -63.61
CA GLN A 264 0.39 -16.01 -64.92
C GLN A 264 1.50 -15.54 -65.91
N PRO A 265 2.27 -16.46 -66.54
CA PRO A 265 3.35 -16.08 -67.45
C PRO A 265 2.78 -15.44 -68.73
N LYS A 266 3.31 -14.28 -69.11
CA LYS A 266 3.12 -13.69 -70.45
C LYS A 266 3.58 -14.71 -71.50
N LYS A 267 2.62 -15.31 -72.21
CA LYS A 267 2.87 -15.98 -73.49
C LYS A 267 3.20 -14.97 -74.58
#